data_AF-A0A3M2GDM6-F1
#
_entry.id   AF-A0A3M2GDM6-F1
#
_cell.length_a   1.000
_cell.length_b   1.000
_cell.length_c   1.000
_cell.angle_alpha   90.00
_cell.angle_beta   90.00
_cell.angle_gamma   90.00
#
_symmetry.space_group_name_H-M   'P 1'
#
loop_
_entity.id
_entity.type
_entity.pdbx_description
1 polymer ?
#
loop_
_entity_poly.entity_id
_entity_poly.type
_entity_poly.pdbx_seq_one_letter_code
_entity_poly.pdbx_strand_id
1 'polypeptide(L)'
;MDLRPRFPGLADGWARFDGPAGTQVVDVAIEATAAWQRSGANANSHGPFPHAEACDALVADTRDAVGRLLGADPAGVTFGASTTANLFRLARAVGRRLGP
;
A
#
# COMPACT_ATOMS: atom_id res chain seq x y z
N MET A 1 2.06 22.97 13.24
CA MET A 1 1.27 21.87 13.83
C MET A 1 2.24 20.77 14.24
N ASP A 2 2.13 20.25 15.46
CA ASP A 2 2.95 19.12 15.92
C ASP A 2 2.41 17.81 15.35
N LEU A 3 3.26 17.06 14.64
CA LEU A 3 2.90 15.78 14.03
C LEU A 3 3.22 14.57 14.91
N ARG A 4 4.05 14.72 15.94
CA ARG A 4 4.48 13.60 16.79
C ARG A 4 3.31 12.81 17.40
N PRO A 5 2.20 13.44 17.85
CA PRO A 5 1.06 12.70 18.37
C PRO A 5 0.38 11.77 17.35
N ARG A 6 0.61 11.97 16.04
CA ARG A 6 0.07 11.14 14.96
C ARG A 6 0.88 9.85 14.75
N PHE A 7 1.99 9.66 15.44
CA PHE A 7 2.85 8.49 15.32
C PHE A 7 2.96 7.80 16.69
N PRO A 8 2.03 6.88 17.02
CA PRO A 8 2.00 6.22 18.33
C PRO A 8 3.31 5.49 18.69
N GLY A 9 4.04 5.00 17.68
CA GLY A 9 5.33 4.33 17.85
C GLY A 9 6.47 5.22 18.38
N LEU A 10 6.24 6.53 18.56
CA LEU A 10 7.21 7.48 19.13
C LEU A 10 6.97 7.78 20.62
N ALA A 11 6.03 7.09 21.27
CA ALA A 11 5.67 7.33 22.67
C ALA A 11 6.65 6.68 23.69
N ASP A 12 7.65 5.95 23.23
CA ASP A 12 8.59 5.16 24.05
C ASP A 12 9.76 5.98 24.62
N GLY A 13 9.83 7.28 24.31
CA GLY A 13 10.88 8.19 24.79
C GLY A 13 12.18 8.14 23.98
N TRP A 14 12.25 7.37 22.90
CA TRP A 14 13.45 7.27 22.06
C TRP A 14 13.41 8.22 20.87
N ALA A 15 14.58 8.78 20.52
CA ALA A 15 14.77 9.46 19.25
C ALA A 15 15.12 8.44 18.15
N ARG A 16 14.26 8.33 17.13
CA ARG A 16 14.38 7.36 16.03
C ARG A 16 15.08 7.98 14.82
N PHE A 17 16.33 7.58 14.56
CA PHE A 17 17.13 8.01 13.41
C PHE A 17 17.33 6.91 12.34
N ASP A 18 16.45 5.91 12.35
CA ASP A 18 16.50 4.69 11.52
C ASP A 18 15.44 4.67 10.40
N GLY A 19 14.85 5.83 10.08
CA GLY A 19 13.81 5.96 9.05
C GLY A 19 14.10 5.28 7.70
N PRO A 20 15.35 5.28 7.18
CA PRO A 20 15.68 4.57 5.94
C PRO A 20 15.46 3.05 6.00
N ALA A 21 15.51 2.43 7.18
CA ALA A 21 15.25 1.00 7.36
C ALA A 21 13.74 0.70 7.48
N GLY A 22 12.95 1.69 7.92
CA GLY A 22 11.51 1.57 8.10
C GLY A 22 10.97 2.77 8.87
N THR A 23 9.87 3.34 8.41
CA THR A 23 9.22 4.48 9.08
C THR A 23 8.23 4.00 10.13
N GLN A 24 7.97 4.84 11.14
CA GLN A 24 6.86 4.61 12.06
C GLN A 24 5.53 4.86 11.34
N VAL A 25 4.52 4.04 11.64
CA VAL A 25 3.21 4.13 10.98
C VAL A 25 2.37 5.23 11.62
N VAL A 26 1.72 6.05 10.78
CA VAL A 26 0.78 7.09 11.22
C VAL A 26 -0.52 6.46 11.74
N ASP A 27 -1.10 7.03 12.80
CA ASP A 27 -2.30 6.54 13.49
C ASP A 27 -3.48 6.23 12.54
N VAL A 28 -3.77 7.11 11.57
CA VAL A 28 -4.86 6.91 10.61
C VAL A 28 -4.66 5.70 9.71
N ALA A 29 -3.41 5.35 9.38
CA ALA A 29 -3.13 4.15 8.59
C ALA A 29 -3.30 2.88 9.43
N ILE A 30 -2.91 2.94 10.72
CA ILE A 30 -3.13 1.85 11.68
C ILE A 30 -4.63 1.61 11.83
N GLU A 31 -5.41 2.66 12.10
CA GLU A 31 -6.86 2.54 12.32
C GLU A 31 -7.60 2.12 11.06
N ALA A 32 -7.25 2.64 9.87
CA ALA A 32 -7.87 2.21 8.61
C ALA A 32 -7.65 0.71 8.34
N THR A 33 -6.43 0.23 8.59
CA THR A 33 -6.10 -1.19 8.44
C THR A 33 -6.90 -2.05 9.42
N ALA A 34 -6.96 -1.63 10.69
CA ALA A 34 -7.69 -2.36 11.72
C ALA A 34 -9.21 -2.36 11.46
N ALA A 35 -9.76 -1.23 11.01
CA ALA A 35 -11.17 -1.10 10.64
C ALA A 35 -11.52 -2.01 9.47
N TRP A 36 -10.69 -2.06 8.42
CA TRP A 36 -10.88 -2.99 7.30
C TRP A 36 -10.91 -4.44 7.77
N GLN A 37 -9.94 -4.86 8.60
CA GLN A 37 -9.91 -6.23 9.11
C GLN A 37 -11.13 -6.59 9.97
N ARG A 38 -11.66 -5.64 10.74
CA ARG A 38 -12.86 -5.84 11.58
C ARG A 38 -14.17 -5.75 10.79
N SER A 39 -14.16 -5.19 9.59
CA SER A 39 -15.38 -4.92 8.80
C SER A 39 -16.10 -6.18 8.32
N GLY A 40 -15.41 -7.32 8.24
CA GLY A 40 -15.92 -8.54 7.60
C GLY A 40 -15.92 -8.47 6.06
N ALA A 41 -15.48 -7.36 5.45
CA ALA A 41 -15.46 -7.20 3.99
C ALA A 41 -14.28 -7.90 3.29
N ASN A 42 -13.33 -8.48 4.05
CA ASN A 42 -12.18 -9.15 3.47
C ASN A 42 -12.60 -10.40 2.69
N ALA A 43 -12.28 -10.42 1.39
CA ALA A 43 -12.55 -11.56 0.52
C ALA A 43 -11.60 -11.59 -0.68
N ASN A 44 -11.74 -12.61 -1.52
CA ASN A 44 -11.17 -12.60 -2.86
C ASN A 44 -11.93 -11.58 -3.74
N SER A 45 -11.20 -10.91 -4.63
CA SER A 45 -11.72 -9.93 -5.60
C SER A 45 -12.44 -10.58 -6.78
N HIS A 46 -13.19 -9.76 -7.56
CA HIS A 46 -13.83 -10.13 -8.82
C HIS A 46 -14.92 -11.24 -8.73
N GLY A 47 -15.44 -11.50 -7.53
CA GLY A 47 -16.58 -12.40 -7.32
C GLY A 47 -17.93 -11.69 -7.41
N PRO A 48 -19.04 -12.41 -7.63
CA PRO A 48 -20.39 -11.84 -7.75
C PRO A 48 -21.05 -11.61 -6.38
N PHE A 49 -20.29 -11.12 -5.39
CA PHE A 49 -20.77 -10.95 -4.02
C PHE A 49 -20.25 -9.64 -3.40
N PRO A 50 -20.98 -9.03 -2.46
CA PRO A 50 -20.69 -7.66 -1.99
C PRO A 50 -19.27 -7.44 -1.43
N HIS A 51 -18.67 -8.47 -0.83
CA HIS A 51 -17.33 -8.37 -0.26
C HIS A 51 -16.23 -8.31 -1.34
N ALA A 52 -16.44 -8.97 -2.49
CA ALA A 52 -15.55 -8.83 -3.63
C ALA A 52 -15.63 -7.42 -4.22
N GLU A 53 -16.85 -6.87 -4.37
CA GLU A 53 -17.07 -5.49 -4.82
C GLU A 53 -16.38 -4.49 -3.89
N ALA A 54 -16.46 -4.70 -2.57
CA ALA A 54 -15.76 -3.87 -1.59
C ALA A 54 -14.23 -3.95 -1.74
N CYS A 55 -13.68 -5.15 -2.00
CA CYS A 55 -12.25 -5.31 -2.27
C CYS A 55 -11.82 -4.60 -3.56
N ASP A 56 -12.63 -4.71 -4.62
CA ASP A 56 -12.35 -4.08 -5.92
C ASP A 56 -12.39 -2.55 -5.81
N ALA A 57 -13.37 -2.02 -5.06
CA ALA A 57 -13.46 -0.60 -4.75
C ALA A 57 -12.22 -0.11 -3.96
N LEU A 58 -11.79 -0.85 -2.93
CA LEU A 58 -10.59 -0.50 -2.16
C LEU A 58 -9.34 -0.47 -3.05
N VAL A 59 -9.20 -1.43 -3.98
CA VAL A 59 -8.08 -1.46 -4.92
C VAL A 59 -8.14 -0.26 -5.89
N ALA A 60 -9.32 0.08 -6.41
CA ALA A 60 -9.50 1.22 -7.29
C ALA A 60 -9.14 2.54 -6.59
N ASP A 61 -9.68 2.79 -5.39
CA ASP A 61 -9.39 3.98 -4.60
C ASP A 61 -7.90 4.11 -4.28
N THR A 62 -7.24 2.98 -3.99
CA THR A 62 -5.80 2.96 -3.71
C THR A 62 -4.98 3.32 -4.96
N ARG A 63 -5.36 2.82 -6.14
CA ARG A 63 -4.71 3.20 -7.41
C ARG A 63 -4.84 4.68 -7.68
N ASP A 64 -6.00 5.25 -7.46
CA ASP A 64 -6.24 6.69 -7.63
C ASP A 64 -5.41 7.53 -6.66
N ALA A 65 -5.33 7.12 -5.39
CA ALA A 65 -4.49 7.79 -4.40
C ALA A 65 -3.01 7.76 -4.78
N VAL A 66 -2.49 6.61 -5.24
CA VAL A 66 -1.10 6.48 -5.71
C VAL A 66 -0.86 7.28 -6.99
N GLY A 67 -1.81 7.25 -7.93
CA GLY A 67 -1.75 8.04 -9.16
C GLY A 67 -1.64 9.53 -8.88
N ARG A 68 -2.45 10.07 -7.95
CA ARG A 68 -2.32 11.47 -7.50
C ARG A 68 -0.99 11.76 -6.81
N LEU A 69 -0.50 10.85 -5.96
CA LEU A 69 0.76 11.03 -5.25
C LEU A 69 1.97 11.10 -6.21
N LEU A 70 1.96 10.27 -7.25
CA LEU A 70 3.08 10.12 -8.18
C LEU A 70 2.92 10.91 -9.49
N GLY A 71 1.77 11.53 -9.73
CA GLY A 71 1.43 12.16 -11.01
C GLY A 71 1.35 11.15 -12.17
N ALA A 72 0.88 9.93 -11.88
CA ALA A 72 0.83 8.82 -12.82
C ALA A 72 -0.62 8.40 -13.14
N ASP A 73 -0.82 7.74 -14.28
CA ASP A 73 -2.10 7.09 -14.62
C ASP A 73 -2.40 5.95 -13.61
N PRO A 74 -3.52 6.01 -12.87
CA PRO A 74 -3.94 4.96 -11.94
C PRO A 74 -4.05 3.57 -12.60
N ALA A 75 -4.36 3.49 -13.89
CA ALA A 75 -4.43 2.22 -14.63
C ALA A 75 -3.06 1.52 -14.69
N GLY A 76 -1.96 2.29 -14.67
CA GLY A 76 -0.59 1.78 -14.68
C GLY A 76 -0.05 1.33 -13.32
N VAL A 77 -0.76 1.60 -12.22
CA VAL A 77 -0.32 1.24 -10.87
C VAL A 77 -0.52 -0.25 -10.61
N THR A 78 0.52 -0.95 -10.15
CA THR A 78 0.39 -2.36 -9.75
C THR A 78 0.94 -2.57 -8.34
N PHE A 79 0.26 -3.42 -7.56
CA PHE A 79 0.66 -3.74 -6.19
C PHE A 79 1.34 -5.11 -6.12
N GLY A 80 2.26 -5.26 -5.18
CA GLY A 80 2.94 -6.52 -4.90
C GLY A 80 3.66 -6.47 -3.56
N ALA A 81 4.33 -7.57 -3.22
CA ALA A 81 4.80 -7.80 -1.85
C ALA A 81 5.91 -6.83 -1.38
N SER A 82 6.76 -6.35 -2.30
CA SER A 82 7.83 -5.40 -1.97
C SER A 82 8.45 -4.80 -3.24
N THR A 83 9.17 -3.69 -3.09
CA THR A 83 9.97 -3.08 -4.18
C THR A 83 10.86 -4.10 -4.86
N THR A 84 11.63 -4.88 -4.08
CA THR A 84 12.55 -5.90 -4.59
C THR A 84 11.81 -6.98 -5.40
N ALA A 85 10.71 -7.51 -4.86
CA ALA A 85 9.94 -8.55 -5.56
C ALA A 85 9.34 -8.00 -6.88
N ASN A 86 8.84 -6.77 -6.86
CA ASN A 86 8.23 -6.14 -8.02
C ASN A 86 9.26 -5.83 -9.11
N LEU A 87 10.42 -5.30 -8.76
CA LEU A 87 11.51 -5.04 -9.72
C LEU A 87 12.05 -6.31 -10.34
N PHE A 88 12.22 -7.40 -9.58
CA PHE A 88 12.61 -8.68 -10.17
C PHE A 88 11.55 -9.25 -11.11
N ARG A 89 10.25 -9.11 -10.79
CA ARG A 89 9.16 -9.52 -11.69
C ARG A 89 9.20 -8.72 -12.99
N LEU A 90 9.37 -7.40 -12.91
CA LEU A 90 9.47 -6.51 -14.06
C LEU A 90 10.69 -6.85 -14.92
N ALA A 91 11.88 -6.94 -14.30
CA ALA A 91 13.13 -7.26 -14.99
C ALA A 91 13.05 -8.59 -15.73
N ARG A 92 12.47 -9.64 -15.11
CA ARG A 92 12.25 -10.93 -15.78
C ARG A 92 11.25 -10.82 -16.93
N ALA A 93 10.21 -10.01 -16.81
CA ALA A 93 9.22 -9.83 -17.87
C ALA A 93 9.79 -9.10 -19.08
N VAL A 94 10.54 -8.02 -18.86
CA VAL A 94 11.20 -7.25 -19.92
C VAL A 94 12.35 -8.04 -20.53
N GLY A 95 13.20 -8.67 -19.71
CA GLY A 95 14.38 -9.41 -20.16
C GLY A 95 14.06 -10.54 -21.14
N ARG A 96 12.88 -11.17 -21.05
CA ARG A 96 12.43 -12.18 -22.02
C ARG A 96 12.17 -11.63 -23.43
N ARG A 97 12.03 -10.31 -23.58
CA ARG A 97 11.78 -9.64 -24.87
C ARG A 97 13.00 -8.95 -25.45
N LEU A 98 14.10 -8.88 -24.72
CA LEU A 98 15.33 -8.25 -25.19
C LEU A 98 16.16 -9.27 -25.98
N GLY A 99 16.63 -8.85 -27.16
CA GLY A 99 17.63 -9.54 -27.97
C GLY A 99 18.89 -8.68 -28.13
N PRO A 100 19.96 -9.22 -28.73
CA PRO A 100 21.18 -8.47 -29.03
C PRO A 100 20.94 -7.29 -30.00
#